data_AF-A0AAD9G0J8-F1
#
_entry.id   AF-A0AAD9G0J8-F1
#
_cell.length_a   1.000
_cell.length_b   1.000
_cell.length_c   1.000
_cell.angle_alpha   90.00
_cell.angle_beta   90.00
_cell.angle_gamma   90.00
#
_symmetry.space_group_name_H-M   'P 1'
#
loop_
_entity.id
_entity.type
_entity.pdbx_description
1 polymer ?
#
loop_
_entity_poly.entity_id
_entity_poly.type
_entity_poly.pdbx_seq_one_letter_code
_entity_poly.pdbx_strand_id
1 'polypeptide(L)'
;MHDHIDNYRYEVYGRLIAEFKDFDFVSELTHIGKMIESQHERIQESQNQLDIINREFLPGDIESVYRERALTAMNDSTIDLIEWKRSEVK
;
A
#
# COMPACT_ATOMS: atom_id res chain seq x y z
N MET A 1 -15.89 51.11 25.58
CA MET A 1 -15.50 49.67 25.61
C MET A 1 -15.96 48.95 24.35
N HIS A 2 -17.20 49.17 23.89
CA HIS A 2 -17.72 48.62 22.63
C HIS A 2 -16.90 49.05 21.41
N ASP A 3 -16.63 50.36 21.26
CA ASP A 3 -15.85 50.91 20.14
C ASP A 3 -14.43 50.32 20.01
N HIS A 4 -13.84 49.90 21.14
CA HIS A 4 -12.50 49.32 21.16
C HIS A 4 -12.51 47.86 20.68
N ILE A 5 -13.57 47.13 21.00
CA ILE A 5 -13.79 45.76 20.53
C ILE A 5 -14.08 45.76 19.02
N ASP A 6 -14.88 46.71 18.55
CA ASP A 6 -15.22 46.82 17.13
C ASP A 6 -14.01 47.22 16.28
N ASN A 7 -13.17 48.14 16.78
CA ASN A 7 -11.96 48.55 16.09
C ASN A 7 -10.92 47.41 16.04
N TYR A 8 -10.75 46.67 17.15
CA TYR A 8 -9.88 45.48 17.18
C TYR A 8 -10.35 44.40 16.21
N ARG A 9 -11.65 44.14 16.14
CA ARG A 9 -12.23 43.21 15.15
C ARG A 9 -11.97 43.64 13.73
N TYR A 10 -12.14 44.93 13.43
CA TYR A 10 -11.91 45.47 12.09
C TYR A 10 -10.44 45.32 11.66
N GLU A 11 -9.48 45.60 12.55
CA GLU A 11 -8.06 45.39 12.25
C GLU A 11 -7.72 43.91 12.01
N VAL A 12 -8.22 43.01 12.86
CA VAL A 12 -7.92 41.57 12.76
C VAL A 12 -8.53 40.98 11.49
N TYR A 13 -9.81 41.25 11.21
CA TYR A 13 -10.45 40.77 9.98
C TYR A 13 -9.87 41.42 8.74
N GLY A 14 -9.51 42.71 8.79
CA GLY A 14 -8.86 43.41 7.69
C GLY A 14 -7.50 42.80 7.34
N ARG A 15 -6.68 42.45 8.34
CA ARG A 15 -5.41 41.74 8.13
C ARG A 15 -5.62 40.36 7.53
N LEU A 16 -6.57 39.59 8.07
CA LEU A 16 -6.89 38.24 7.55
C LEU A 16 -7.36 38.30 6.08
N ILE A 17 -8.26 39.23 5.74
CA ILE A 17 -8.74 39.39 4.36
C ILE A 17 -7.61 39.85 3.43
N ALA A 18 -6.72 40.72 3.91
CA ALA A 18 -5.57 41.18 3.14
C ALA A 18 -4.59 40.04 2.79
N GLU A 19 -4.41 39.07 3.69
CA GLU A 19 -3.57 37.89 3.45
C GLU A 19 -4.08 37.03 2.28
N PHE A 20 -5.39 37.04 2.02
CA PHE A 20 -6.01 36.27 0.94
C PHE A 20 -6.41 37.12 -0.28
N LYS A 21 -6.11 38.41 -0.29
CA LYS A 21 -6.62 39.36 -1.30
C LYS A 21 -6.26 38.97 -2.73
N ASP A 22 -5.07 38.40 -2.91
CA ASP A 22 -4.57 37.97 -4.22
C ASP A 22 -4.43 36.44 -4.31
N PHE A 23 -5.01 35.71 -3.34
CA PHE A 23 -4.95 34.25 -3.33
C PHE A 23 -6.01 33.67 -4.28
N ASP A 24 -5.55 32.95 -5.30
CA ASP A 24 -6.43 32.28 -6.26
C ASP A 24 -6.87 30.90 -5.74
N PHE A 25 -7.91 30.92 -4.90
CA PHE A 25 -8.50 29.71 -4.34
C PHE A 25 -8.94 28.70 -5.39
N VAL A 26 -9.44 29.17 -6.55
CA VAL A 26 -9.97 28.26 -7.58
C VAL A 26 -8.82 27.50 -8.22
N SER A 27 -7.72 28.18 -8.56
CA SER A 27 -6.55 27.52 -9.13
C SER A 27 -5.89 26.55 -8.15
N GLU A 28 -5.74 26.94 -6.88
CA GLU A 28 -5.12 26.09 -5.85
C GLU A 28 -5.98 24.84 -5.57
N LEU A 29 -7.30 24.99 -5.44
CA LEU A 29 -8.20 23.86 -5.28
C LEU A 29 -8.21 22.96 -6.52
N THR A 30 -8.12 23.54 -7.72
CA THR A 30 -7.99 22.78 -8.97
C THR A 30 -6.69 21.98 -9.00
N HIS A 31 -5.58 22.58 -8.57
CA HIS A 31 -4.29 21.91 -8.50
C HIS A 31 -4.30 20.72 -7.53
N ILE A 32 -4.83 20.94 -6.32
CA ILE A 32 -5.02 19.88 -5.31
C ILE A 32 -5.91 18.76 -5.86
N GLY A 33 -7.01 19.10 -6.54
CA GLY A 33 -7.90 18.12 -7.18
C GLY A 33 -7.15 17.21 -8.15
N LYS A 34 -6.37 17.80 -9.07
CA LYS A 34 -5.54 17.04 -10.02
C LYS A 34 -4.50 16.15 -9.33
N MET A 35 -3.89 16.63 -8.24
CA MET A 35 -2.96 15.82 -7.45
C MET A 35 -3.67 14.61 -6.84
N ILE A 36 -4.86 14.78 -6.27
CA ILE A 36 -5.65 13.69 -5.68
C ILE A 36 -6.02 12.66 -6.75
N GLU A 37 -6.49 13.10 -7.92
CA GLU A 37 -6.80 12.22 -9.06
C GLU A 37 -5.58 11.39 -9.47
N SER A 38 -4.42 12.02 -9.64
CA SER A 38 -3.18 11.32 -9.98
C SER A 38 -2.74 10.31 -8.90
N GLN A 39 -2.90 10.64 -7.60
CA GLN A 39 -2.61 9.67 -6.53
C GLN A 39 -3.62 8.50 -6.56
N HIS A 40 -4.89 8.76 -6.88
CA HIS A 40 -5.89 7.72 -6.97
C HIS A 40 -5.58 6.71 -8.09
N GLU A 41 -5.18 7.17 -9.27
CA GLU A 41 -4.76 6.32 -10.39
C GLU A 41 -3.57 5.42 -9.99
N ARG A 42 -2.57 5.97 -9.29
CA ARG A 42 -1.41 5.20 -8.80
C ARG A 42 -1.78 4.14 -7.77
N ILE A 43 -2.76 4.44 -6.91
CA ILE A 43 -3.28 3.46 -5.93
C ILE A 43 -4.00 2.33 -6.66
N GLN A 44 -4.85 2.65 -7.64
CA GLN A 44 -5.54 1.64 -8.45
C GLN A 44 -4.55 0.75 -9.21
N GLU A 45 -3.50 1.33 -9.81
CA GLU A 45 -2.45 0.56 -10.47
C GLU A 45 -1.75 -0.38 -9.48
N SER A 46 -1.40 0.11 -8.29
CA SER A 46 -0.78 -0.71 -7.25
C SER A 46 -1.68 -1.85 -6.77
N GLN A 47 -2.99 -1.60 -6.64
CA GLN A 47 -3.98 -2.62 -6.29
C GLN A 47 -4.06 -3.70 -7.38
N ASN A 48 -4.11 -3.30 -8.65
CA ASN A 48 -4.11 -4.25 -9.77
C ASN A 48 -2.84 -5.11 -9.79
N GLN A 49 -1.67 -4.52 -9.51
CA GLN A 49 -0.41 -5.27 -9.41
C GLN A 49 -0.44 -6.27 -8.24
N LEU A 50 -0.97 -5.87 -7.08
CA LEU A 50 -1.15 -6.78 -5.95
C LEU A 50 -2.10 -7.94 -6.27
N ASP A 51 -3.19 -7.68 -6.98
CA ASP A 51 -4.14 -8.74 -7.39
C ASP A 51 -3.48 -9.73 -8.36
N ILE A 52 -2.66 -9.25 -9.30
CA ILE A 52 -1.87 -10.12 -10.19
C ILE A 52 -0.90 -10.97 -9.36
N ILE A 53 -0.17 -10.36 -8.43
CA ILE A 53 0.77 -11.08 -7.55
C ILE A 53 0.03 -12.14 -6.74
N ASN A 54 -1.09 -11.79 -6.13
CA ASN A 54 -1.90 -12.71 -5.35
C ASN A 54 -2.41 -13.88 -6.20
N ARG A 55 -2.83 -13.63 -7.45
CA ARG A 55 -3.30 -14.68 -8.36
C ARG A 55 -2.16 -15.60 -8.82
N GLU A 56 -0.99 -15.05 -9.12
CA GLU A 56 0.10 -15.77 -9.80
C GLU A 56 1.10 -16.40 -8.83
N PHE A 57 1.28 -15.83 -7.64
CA PHE A 57 2.35 -16.20 -6.71
C PHE A 57 1.88 -16.65 -5.33
N LEU A 58 0.60 -16.45 -4.98
CA LEU A 58 0.01 -17.10 -3.82
C LEU A 58 -0.80 -18.32 -4.30
N PRO A 59 -0.28 -19.55 -4.14
CA PRO A 59 -1.13 -20.72 -4.31
C PRO A 59 -2.24 -20.60 -3.28
N GLY A 60 -3.49 -20.77 -3.69
CA GLY A 60 -4.67 -20.75 -2.83
C GLY A 60 -4.65 -21.75 -1.66
N ASP A 61 -3.57 -22.52 -1.52
CA ASP A 61 -3.28 -23.36 -0.37
C ASP A 61 -1.74 -23.54 -0.22
N ILE A 62 -1.06 -22.53 0.34
CA ILE A 62 0.39 -22.57 0.62
C ILE A 62 0.77 -23.83 1.42
N GLU A 63 -0.10 -24.24 2.35
CA GLU A 63 0.13 -25.41 3.19
C GLU A 63 0.16 -26.72 2.39
N SER A 64 -0.69 -26.85 1.37
CA SER A 64 -0.69 -27.98 0.44
C SER A 64 0.64 -28.10 -0.33
N VAL A 65 1.15 -27.00 -0.90
CA VAL A 65 2.41 -27.01 -1.68
C VAL A 65 3.63 -27.28 -0.80
N TYR A 66 3.70 -26.68 0.40
CA TYR A 66 4.78 -26.97 1.34
C TYR A 66 4.69 -28.41 1.87
N ARG A 67 3.48 -28.93 2.13
CA ARG A 67 3.27 -30.32 2.53
C ARG A 67 3.68 -31.30 1.43
N GLU A 68 3.30 -31.05 0.19
CA GLU A 68 3.67 -31.91 -0.95
C GLU A 68 5.19 -31.94 -1.14
N ARG A 69 5.85 -30.77 -1.12
CA ARG A 69 7.31 -30.70 -1.21
C ARG A 69 8.01 -31.37 -0.03
N ALA A 70 7.50 -31.23 1.19
CA ALA A 70 8.04 -31.92 2.36
C ALA A 70 7.89 -33.44 2.23
N LEU A 71 6.74 -33.92 1.75
CA LEU A 71 6.49 -35.35 1.50
C LEU A 71 7.40 -35.91 0.40
N THR A 72 7.60 -35.18 -0.69
CA THR A 72 8.55 -35.57 -1.75
C THR A 72 9.97 -35.67 -1.21
N ALA A 73 10.46 -34.65 -0.49
CA ALA A 73 11.80 -34.67 0.09
C ALA A 73 11.99 -35.80 1.11
N MET A 74 10.96 -36.12 1.91
CA MET A 74 10.99 -37.25 2.84
C MET A 74 11.01 -38.60 2.12
N ASN A 75 10.25 -38.74 1.05
CA ASN A 75 10.25 -39.96 0.24
C ASN A 75 11.60 -40.19 -0.44
N ASP A 76 12.17 -39.16 -1.05
CA ASP A 76 13.48 -39.25 -1.71
C ASP A 76 14.57 -39.63 -0.70
N SER A 77 14.59 -39.00 0.47
CA SER A 77 15.52 -39.36 1.54
C SER A 77 15.31 -40.78 2.07
N THR A 78 14.07 -41.29 2.06
CA THR A 78 13.76 -42.66 2.48
C THR A 78 14.25 -43.67 1.44
N ILE A 79 14.10 -43.35 0.15
CA ILE A 79 14.61 -44.15 -0.96
C ILE A 79 16.15 -44.26 -0.86
N ASP A 80 16.83 -43.13 -0.67
CA ASP A 80 18.30 -43.10 -0.51
C ASP A 80 18.76 -43.96 0.67
N LEU A 81 18.06 -43.90 1.80
CA LEU A 81 18.37 -44.72 2.97
C LEU A 81 18.18 -46.23 2.70
N ILE A 82 17.12 -46.60 1.98
CA ILE A 82 16.85 -47.99 1.60
C ILE A 82 17.92 -48.51 0.64
N GLU A 83 18.33 -47.70 -0.34
CA GLU A 83 19.38 -48.06 -1.29
C GLU A 83 20.74 -48.23 -0.60
N TRP A 84 21.08 -47.33 0.33
CA TRP A 84 22.29 -47.45 1.14
C TRP A 84 22.25 -48.71 2.02
N LYS A 85 21.14 -49.00 2.69
CA LYS A 85 21.02 -50.24 3.49
C LYS A 85 21.10 -51.51 2.63
N ARG A 86 20.59 -51.48 1.40
CA ARG A 86 20.71 -52.60 0.46
C ARG A 86 22.16 -52.81 0.00
N SER A 87 22.96 -51.75 -0.10
CA SER A 87 24.38 -51.88 -0.49
C SER A 87 25.26 -52.41 0.65
N GLU A 88 24.90 -52.17 1.92
CA GLU A 88 25.60 -52.73 3.10
C GLU A 88 25.36 -54.24 3.33
N VAL A 89 24.29 -54.81 2.76
CA VAL A 89 23.91 -56.23 2.96
C VAL A 89 24.48 -57.16 1.87
N LYS A 90 25.34 -56.63 0.97
CA LYS A 90 26.12 -57.42 0.01
C LYS A 90 27.51 -57.72 0.54
#